data_AF-A0A964QQQ3-F1
#
_entry.id   AF-A0A964QQQ3-F1
#
_cell.length_a   1.000
_cell.length_b   1.000
_cell.length_c   1.000
_cell.angle_alpha   90.00
_cell.angle_beta   90.00
_cell.angle_gamma   90.00
#
_symmetry.space_group_name_H-M   'P 1'
#
loop_
_entity.id
_entity.type
_entity.pdbx_description
1 polymer ?
#
loop_
_entity_poly.entity_id
_entity_poly.type
_entity_poly.pdbx_seq_one_letter_code
_entity_poly.pdbx_strand_id
1 'polypeptide(L)'
;MSEPALKAELMRSLSRLVRGLSALFWGLPITLLVCVKTATSEWLKPLGIFPPILATALLAYGLWQLGCFQKQERIWHHALDRAKLLSVVNIGLSPFVFWWNQIPHVPLFTLAVGILMLSSLLFLFNLNRVLQRLTAMLPDETLRLETQFFTSLNLYLLLALILLVTAYLILQQIDSLPILVLDVLRALEVVKQWGLIFLILLPLAMTMTLIWKIKEVILASVFGTE
;
A
#
# COMPACT_ATOMS: atom_id res chain seq x y z
N MET A 1 -25.61 25.16 16.05
CA MET A 1 -25.76 23.86 15.36
C MET A 1 -26.28 22.87 16.38
N SER A 2 -27.43 22.23 16.15
CA SER A 2 -28.06 21.35 17.14
C SER A 2 -27.24 20.08 17.35
N GLU A 3 -26.99 19.70 18.59
CA GLU A 3 -26.28 18.48 19.04
C GLU A 3 -26.62 17.19 18.26
N PRO A 4 -27.89 16.88 17.91
CA PRO A 4 -28.21 15.70 17.11
C PRO A 4 -27.67 15.73 15.67
N ALA A 5 -27.50 16.92 15.07
CA ALA A 5 -26.98 17.06 13.71
C ALA A 5 -25.47 16.74 13.65
N LEU A 6 -24.71 17.14 14.68
CA LEU A 6 -23.28 16.85 14.79
C LEU A 6 -23.03 15.34 14.97
N LYS A 7 -23.83 14.68 15.81
CA LYS A 7 -23.76 13.23 16.02
C LYS A 7 -24.05 12.46 14.72
N ALA A 8 -25.07 12.87 13.97
CA ALA A 8 -25.41 12.24 12.69
C ALA A 8 -24.30 12.39 11.62
N GLU A 9 -23.67 13.56 11.54
CA GLU A 9 -22.54 13.79 10.61
C GLU A 9 -21.32 12.95 11.00
N LEU A 10 -21.00 12.86 12.30
CA LEU A 10 -19.92 12.03 12.81
C LEU A 10 -20.14 10.55 12.46
N MET A 11 -21.35 10.02 12.73
CA MET A 11 -21.71 8.64 12.41
C MET A 11 -21.58 8.34 10.91
N ARG A 12 -22.02 9.28 10.05
CA ARG A 12 -21.88 9.15 8.59
C ARG A 12 -20.42 9.15 8.17
N SER A 13 -19.58 9.98 8.79
CA SER A 13 -18.15 10.04 8.50
C SER A 13 -17.42 8.75 8.92
N LEU A 14 -17.76 8.19 10.08
CA LEU A 14 -17.21 6.93 10.59
C LEU A 14 -17.64 5.74 9.72
N SER A 15 -18.89 5.70 9.25
CA SER A 15 -19.33 4.67 8.31
C SER A 15 -18.53 4.69 7.00
N ARG A 16 -18.26 5.87 6.45
CA ARG A 16 -17.39 6.02 5.26
C ARG A 16 -15.96 5.60 5.55
N LEU A 17 -15.44 5.95 6.72
CA LEU A 17 -14.11 5.55 7.19
C LEU A 17 -13.97 4.02 7.23
N VAL A 18 -14.92 3.31 7.83
CA VAL A 18 -14.96 1.84 7.88
C VAL A 18 -15.00 1.23 6.48
N ARG A 19 -15.81 1.79 5.56
CA ARG A 19 -15.86 1.35 4.16
C ARG A 19 -14.52 1.56 3.44
N GLY A 20 -13.86 2.68 3.70
CA GLY A 20 -12.51 2.97 3.18
C GLY A 20 -11.47 1.98 3.68
N LEU A 21 -11.45 1.71 4.99
CA LEU A 21 -10.58 0.71 5.61
C LEU A 21 -10.84 -0.69 5.06
N SER A 22 -12.10 -1.07 4.86
CA SER A 22 -12.46 -2.37 4.26
C SER A 22 -11.99 -2.49 2.81
N ALA A 23 -12.16 -1.42 2.01
CA ALA A 23 -11.64 -1.37 0.64
C ALA A 23 -10.11 -1.49 0.60
N LEU A 24 -9.40 -0.86 1.53
CA LEU A 24 -7.93 -0.97 1.63
C LEU A 24 -7.50 -2.38 2.09
N PHE A 25 -8.19 -2.94 3.09
CA PHE A 25 -7.90 -4.28 3.61
C PHE A 25 -7.94 -5.33 2.50
N TRP A 26 -8.98 -5.32 1.66
CA TRP A 26 -9.09 -6.26 0.54
C TRP A 26 -8.31 -5.82 -0.69
N GLY A 27 -8.22 -4.51 -0.95
CA GLY A 27 -7.53 -3.98 -2.11
C GLY A 27 -6.03 -4.24 -2.08
N LEU A 28 -5.39 -4.25 -0.90
CA LEU A 28 -3.96 -4.50 -0.75
C LEU A 28 -3.52 -5.88 -1.29
N PRO A 29 -4.06 -7.00 -0.78
CA PRO A 29 -3.70 -8.33 -1.28
C PRO A 29 -4.17 -8.56 -2.71
N ILE A 30 -5.35 -8.04 -3.09
CA ILE A 30 -5.85 -8.14 -4.48
C ILE A 30 -4.89 -7.45 -5.43
N THR A 31 -4.44 -6.23 -5.11
CA THR A 31 -3.50 -5.48 -5.97
C THR A 31 -2.19 -6.22 -6.11
N LEU A 32 -1.61 -6.71 -5.01
CA LEU A 32 -0.38 -7.49 -5.07
C LEU A 32 -0.56 -8.73 -5.96
N LEU A 33 -1.62 -9.51 -5.71
CA LEU A 33 -1.89 -10.75 -6.44
C LEU A 33 -2.14 -10.49 -7.93
N VAL A 34 -2.97 -9.49 -8.26
CA VAL A 34 -3.29 -9.13 -9.65
C VAL A 34 -2.03 -8.64 -10.36
N CYS A 35 -1.25 -7.73 -9.79
CA CYS A 35 -0.01 -7.26 -10.41
C CYS A 35 1.01 -8.39 -10.61
N VAL A 36 1.20 -9.26 -9.61
CA VAL A 36 2.12 -10.41 -9.73
C VAL A 36 1.61 -11.39 -10.79
N LYS A 37 0.30 -11.70 -10.83
CA LYS A 37 -0.26 -12.62 -11.82
C LYS A 37 -0.24 -12.03 -13.22
N THR A 38 -0.52 -10.75 -13.40
CA THR A 38 -0.38 -10.07 -14.70
C THR A 38 1.08 -10.06 -15.18
N ALA A 39 2.05 -9.98 -14.26
CA ALA A 39 3.47 -10.03 -14.62
C ALA A 39 3.96 -11.44 -14.99
N THR A 40 3.39 -12.49 -14.38
CA THR A 40 3.97 -13.85 -14.43
C THR A 40 3.10 -14.90 -15.11
N SER A 41 1.81 -14.63 -15.34
CA SER A 41 0.83 -15.64 -15.75
C SER A 41 -0.05 -15.16 -16.90
N GLU A 42 -0.42 -16.12 -17.74
CA GLU A 42 -1.32 -15.94 -18.89
C GLU A 42 -2.79 -15.78 -18.49
N TRP A 43 -3.17 -16.13 -17.24
CA TRP A 43 -4.58 -16.21 -16.81
C TRP A 43 -5.36 -14.90 -16.95
N LEU A 44 -4.71 -13.75 -16.75
CA LEU A 44 -5.35 -12.44 -16.82
C LEU A 44 -5.24 -11.79 -18.21
N LYS A 45 -4.57 -12.43 -19.18
CA LYS A 45 -4.45 -11.90 -20.54
C LYS A 45 -5.76 -11.58 -21.25
N PRO A 46 -6.85 -12.37 -21.15
CA PRO A 46 -8.10 -12.01 -21.84
C PRO A 46 -8.71 -10.71 -21.32
N LEU A 47 -8.38 -10.31 -20.09
CA LEU A 47 -8.85 -9.06 -19.47
C LEU A 47 -7.92 -7.87 -19.77
N GLY A 48 -6.78 -8.10 -20.43
CA GLY A 48 -5.84 -7.06 -20.86
C GLY A 48 -5.30 -6.22 -19.70
N ILE A 49 -5.33 -4.90 -19.88
CA ILE A 49 -4.81 -3.92 -18.90
C ILE A 49 -5.77 -3.63 -17.74
N PHE A 50 -7.03 -4.08 -17.81
CA PHE A 50 -8.06 -3.69 -16.84
C PHE A 50 -7.83 -4.22 -15.41
N PRO A 51 -7.42 -5.48 -15.20
CA PRO A 51 -7.25 -6.01 -13.84
C PRO A 51 -6.31 -5.16 -12.95
N PRO A 52 -5.07 -4.82 -13.36
CA PRO A 52 -4.17 -4.05 -12.50
C PRO A 52 -4.67 -2.61 -12.29
N ILE A 53 -5.37 -2.01 -13.26
CA ILE A 53 -6.01 -0.69 -13.11
C ILE A 53 -7.13 -0.75 -12.07
N LEU A 54 -8.03 -1.73 -12.15
CA LEU A 54 -9.16 -1.86 -11.23
C LEU A 54 -8.68 -2.16 -9.80
N ALA A 55 -7.67 -3.01 -9.65
CA ALA A 55 -7.11 -3.34 -8.35
C ALA A 55 -6.45 -2.11 -7.68
N THR A 56 -5.62 -1.36 -8.42
CA THR A 56 -5.01 -0.12 -7.91
C THR A 56 -6.04 0.99 -7.69
N ALA A 57 -7.10 1.07 -8.51
CA ALA A 57 -8.21 2.01 -8.33
C ALA A 57 -9.01 1.72 -7.05
N LEU A 58 -9.14 0.46 -6.65
CA LEU A 58 -9.79 0.09 -5.38
C LEU A 58 -9.04 0.67 -4.17
N LEU A 59 -7.70 0.72 -4.22
CA LEU A 59 -6.89 1.37 -3.18
C LEU A 59 -7.12 2.89 -3.13
N ALA A 60 -7.14 3.55 -4.29
CA ALA A 60 -7.43 4.98 -4.38
C ALA A 60 -8.84 5.31 -3.86
N TYR A 61 -9.84 4.49 -4.20
CA TYR A 61 -11.20 4.60 -3.67
C TYR A 61 -11.21 4.47 -2.14
N GLY A 62 -10.46 3.51 -1.58
CA GLY A 62 -10.30 3.36 -0.14
C GLY A 62 -9.78 4.63 0.53
N LEU A 63 -8.70 5.24 0.01
CA LEU A 63 -8.17 6.51 0.49
C LEU A 63 -9.14 7.70 0.33
N TRP A 64 -9.90 7.73 -0.76
CA TRP A 64 -10.90 8.77 -0.99
C TRP A 64 -11.99 8.75 0.09
N GLN A 65 -12.45 7.57 0.48
CA GLN A 65 -13.42 7.40 1.56
C GLN A 65 -12.87 7.88 2.91
N LEU A 66 -11.59 7.60 3.21
CA LEU A 66 -10.94 8.09 4.44
C LEU A 66 -10.91 9.62 4.50
N GLY A 67 -10.77 10.31 3.36
CA GLY A 67 -10.73 11.77 3.29
C GLY A 67 -12.01 12.48 3.70
N CYS A 68 -13.12 11.77 3.90
CA CYS A 68 -14.35 12.35 4.44
C CYS A 68 -14.33 12.51 5.97
N PHE A 69 -13.38 11.87 6.66
CA PHE A 69 -13.23 11.92 8.11
C PHE A 69 -12.40 13.15 8.54
N GLN A 70 -12.83 13.83 9.61
CA GLN A 70 -12.17 14.98 10.24
C GLN A 70 -11.54 16.01 9.27
N LYS A 71 -12.39 16.67 8.47
CA LYS A 71 -11.97 17.65 7.45
C LYS A 71 -11.14 18.84 7.96
N GLN A 72 -11.17 19.09 9.27
CA GLN A 72 -10.52 20.24 9.90
C GLN A 72 -9.05 19.95 10.22
N GLU A 73 -8.64 18.67 10.29
CA GLU A 73 -7.27 18.32 10.67
C GLU A 73 -6.32 18.36 9.47
N ARG A 74 -5.45 19.38 9.43
CA ARG A 74 -4.51 19.59 8.33
C ARG A 74 -3.48 18.45 8.21
N ILE A 75 -3.00 17.94 9.34
CA ILE A 75 -1.97 16.88 9.37
C ILE A 75 -2.51 15.58 8.76
N TRP A 76 -3.78 15.26 9.05
CA TRP A 76 -4.51 14.16 8.44
C TRP A 76 -4.57 14.26 6.91
N HIS A 77 -5.03 15.42 6.41
CA HIS A 77 -5.13 15.65 4.98
C HIS A 77 -3.78 15.58 4.27
N HIS A 78 -2.73 16.16 4.84
CA HIS A 78 -1.38 16.07 4.26
C HIS A 78 -0.86 14.62 4.19
N ALA A 79 -1.16 13.78 5.19
CA ALA A 79 -0.81 12.36 5.14
C ALA A 79 -1.60 11.63 4.05
N LEU A 80 -2.92 11.88 3.97
CA LEU A 80 -3.78 11.29 2.95
C LEU A 80 -3.40 11.72 1.53
N ASP A 81 -3.09 12.99 1.31
CA ASP A 81 -2.79 13.52 -0.02
C ASP A 81 -1.51 12.91 -0.61
N ARG A 82 -0.50 12.65 0.24
CA ARG A 82 0.71 11.92 -0.16
C ARG A 82 0.39 10.49 -0.60
N ALA A 83 -0.47 9.80 0.17
CA ALA A 83 -0.90 8.45 -0.18
C ALA A 83 -1.77 8.42 -1.45
N LYS A 84 -2.65 9.41 -1.64
CA LYS A 84 -3.49 9.56 -2.83
C LYS A 84 -2.67 9.83 -4.08
N LEU A 85 -1.66 10.70 -3.99
CA LEU A 85 -0.76 10.98 -5.10
C LEU A 85 -0.09 9.69 -5.57
N LEU A 86 0.46 8.90 -4.64
CA LEU A 86 1.06 7.62 -4.96
C LEU A 86 0.05 6.61 -5.50
N SER A 87 -1.21 6.60 -5.02
CA SER A 87 -2.24 5.75 -5.61
C SER A 87 -2.56 6.10 -7.06
N VAL A 88 -2.58 7.39 -7.41
CA VAL A 88 -2.83 7.83 -8.79
C VAL A 88 -1.65 7.46 -9.69
N VAL A 89 -0.42 7.64 -9.20
CA VAL A 89 0.79 7.18 -9.89
C VAL A 89 0.73 5.68 -10.12
N ASN A 90 0.36 4.88 -9.11
CA ASN A 90 0.23 3.43 -9.24
C ASN A 90 -0.84 3.03 -10.26
N ILE A 91 -2.00 3.72 -10.30
CA ILE A 91 -3.03 3.48 -11.31
C ILE A 91 -2.48 3.75 -12.72
N GLY A 92 -1.80 4.89 -12.92
CA GLY A 92 -1.21 5.25 -14.22
C GLY A 92 -0.11 4.29 -14.69
N LEU A 93 0.67 3.73 -13.75
CA LEU A 93 1.75 2.79 -14.05
C LEU A 93 1.29 1.33 -14.13
N SER A 94 0.13 1.00 -13.56
CA SER A 94 -0.41 -0.37 -13.53
C SER A 94 -0.57 -1.06 -14.91
N PRO A 95 -0.90 -0.38 -16.04
CA PRO A 95 -1.02 -1.03 -17.35
C PRO A 95 0.30 -1.57 -17.87
N PHE A 96 1.43 -0.95 -17.47
CA PHE A 96 2.76 -1.34 -17.94
C PHE A 96 3.16 -2.74 -17.47
N VAL A 97 2.54 -3.26 -16.40
CA VAL A 97 2.73 -4.65 -15.97
C VAL A 97 2.30 -5.64 -17.06
N PHE A 98 1.18 -5.34 -17.73
CA PHE A 98 0.67 -6.18 -18.82
C PHE A 98 1.57 -6.08 -20.06
N TRP A 99 2.00 -4.88 -20.45
CA TRP A 99 2.89 -4.72 -21.61
C TRP A 99 4.28 -5.29 -21.36
N TRP A 100 4.80 -5.20 -20.13
CA TRP A 100 6.07 -5.80 -19.75
C TRP A 100 6.02 -7.32 -19.84
N ASN A 101 4.90 -7.95 -19.44
CA ASN A 101 4.70 -9.40 -19.62
C ASN A 101 4.70 -9.81 -21.10
N GLN A 102 4.14 -8.99 -22.00
CA GLN A 102 4.08 -9.31 -23.43
C GLN A 102 5.36 -8.98 -24.20
N ILE A 103 6.02 -7.87 -23.87
CA ILE A 103 7.19 -7.36 -24.59
C ILE A 103 8.28 -6.95 -23.59
N PRO A 104 8.93 -7.93 -22.91
CA PRO A 104 9.89 -7.64 -21.84
C PRO A 104 11.17 -6.97 -22.34
N HIS A 105 11.45 -7.02 -23.64
CA HIS A 105 12.68 -6.49 -24.24
C HIS A 105 12.70 -4.97 -24.37
N VAL A 106 11.58 -4.29 -24.16
CA VAL A 106 11.51 -2.82 -24.24
C VAL A 106 11.95 -2.21 -22.90
N PRO A 107 13.06 -1.45 -22.84
CA PRO A 107 13.58 -0.91 -21.58
C PRO A 107 12.60 0.01 -20.84
N LEU A 108 11.77 0.74 -21.58
CA LEU A 108 10.73 1.61 -21.02
C LEU A 108 9.77 0.84 -20.10
N PHE A 109 9.36 -0.37 -20.48
CA PHE A 109 8.41 -1.16 -19.68
C PHE A 109 9.04 -1.70 -18.42
N THR A 110 10.31 -2.14 -18.49
CA THR A 110 11.09 -2.52 -17.31
C THR A 110 11.25 -1.35 -16.34
N LEU A 111 11.57 -0.15 -16.83
CA LEU A 111 11.66 1.05 -16.00
C LEU A 111 10.31 1.41 -15.39
N ALA A 112 9.22 1.38 -16.17
CA ALA A 112 7.88 1.70 -15.69
C ALA A 112 7.42 0.73 -14.58
N VAL A 113 7.67 -0.57 -14.73
CA VAL A 113 7.39 -1.58 -13.69
C VAL A 113 8.30 -1.38 -12.47
N GLY A 114 9.57 -1.05 -12.67
CA GLY A 114 10.49 -0.71 -11.57
C GLY A 114 10.02 0.50 -10.76
N ILE A 115 9.58 1.57 -11.43
CA ILE A 115 8.98 2.75 -10.80
C ILE A 115 7.68 2.36 -10.08
N LEU A 116 6.83 1.52 -10.69
CA LEU A 116 5.60 1.02 -10.06
C LEU A 116 5.89 0.24 -8.77
N MET A 117 6.91 -0.61 -8.75
CA MET A 117 7.31 -1.36 -7.55
C MET A 117 7.75 -0.40 -6.45
N LEU A 118 8.60 0.58 -6.77
CA LEU A 118 9.07 1.58 -5.82
C LEU A 118 7.92 2.46 -5.30
N SER A 119 7.05 2.95 -6.19
CA SER A 119 5.89 3.77 -5.82
C SER A 119 4.87 2.99 -5.01
N SER A 120 4.73 1.68 -5.23
CA SER A 120 3.87 0.79 -4.43
C SER A 120 4.40 0.59 -3.01
N LEU A 121 5.72 0.45 -2.83
CA LEU A 121 6.34 0.40 -1.51
C LEU A 121 6.21 1.74 -0.77
N LEU A 122 6.46 2.85 -1.46
CA LEU A 122 6.25 4.20 -0.92
C LEU A 122 4.77 4.44 -0.57
N PHE A 123 3.84 3.91 -1.36
CA PHE A 123 2.41 3.96 -1.06
C PHE A 123 2.12 3.24 0.25
N LEU A 124 2.63 2.02 0.43
CA LEU A 124 2.42 1.24 1.65
C LEU A 124 3.03 1.94 2.88
N PHE A 125 4.20 2.56 2.71
CA PHE A 125 4.83 3.39 3.74
C PHE A 125 3.96 4.59 4.14
N ASN A 126 3.44 5.34 3.16
CA ASN A 126 2.56 6.48 3.44
C ASN A 126 1.22 6.04 4.02
N LEU A 127 0.69 4.89 3.59
CA LEU A 127 -0.53 4.31 4.16
C LEU A 127 -0.33 3.97 5.64
N ASN A 128 0.79 3.37 6.02
CA ASN A 128 1.10 3.11 7.44
C ASN A 128 1.15 4.41 8.26
N ARG A 129 1.72 5.49 7.72
CA ARG A 129 1.66 6.81 8.38
C ARG A 129 0.24 7.36 8.50
N VAL A 130 -0.60 7.17 7.49
CA VAL A 130 -2.03 7.52 7.53
C VAL A 130 -2.71 6.75 8.65
N LEU A 131 -2.50 5.44 8.76
CA LEU A 131 -3.09 4.61 9.82
C LEU A 131 -2.64 5.04 11.23
N GLN A 132 -1.35 5.34 11.40
CA GLN A 132 -0.82 5.85 12.67
C GLN A 132 -1.51 7.16 13.08
N ARG A 133 -1.74 8.07 12.13
CA ARG A 133 -2.45 9.33 12.37
C ARG A 133 -3.91 9.09 12.70
N LEU A 134 -4.57 8.19 11.97
CA LEU A 134 -5.95 7.82 12.24
C LEU A 134 -6.12 7.33 13.68
N THR A 135 -5.25 6.43 14.14
CA THR A 135 -5.31 5.91 15.52
C THR A 135 -5.01 6.98 16.57
N ALA A 136 -4.15 7.95 16.28
CA ALA A 136 -3.90 9.07 17.19
C ALA A 136 -5.13 9.95 17.43
N MET A 137 -6.09 9.96 16.50
CA MET A 137 -7.37 10.67 16.61
C MET A 137 -8.47 9.84 17.29
N LEU A 138 -8.25 8.54 17.52
CA LEU A 138 -9.20 7.66 18.20
C LEU A 138 -9.02 7.74 19.73
N PRO A 139 -10.11 7.56 20.51
CA PRO A 139 -10.07 7.70 21.96
C PRO A 139 -9.35 6.54 22.70
N ASP A 140 -9.13 5.40 22.05
CA ASP A 140 -8.51 4.21 22.65
C ASP A 140 -6.99 4.34 22.77
N GLU A 141 -6.50 4.39 24.02
CA GLU A 141 -5.07 4.55 24.35
C GLU A 141 -4.26 3.26 24.10
N THR A 142 -4.82 2.09 24.42
CA THR A 142 -4.16 0.80 24.22
C THR A 142 -3.93 0.56 22.74
N LEU A 143 -4.96 0.79 21.91
CA LEU A 143 -4.84 0.70 20.45
C LEU A 143 -3.77 1.65 19.91
N ARG A 144 -3.66 2.86 20.49
CA ARG A 144 -2.68 3.87 20.07
C ARG A 144 -1.25 3.41 20.30
N LEU A 145 -0.94 2.87 21.49
CA LEU A 145 0.38 2.36 21.81
C LEU A 145 0.76 1.15 20.95
N GLU A 146 -0.15 0.18 20.80
CA GLU A 146 0.07 -0.98 19.93
C GLU A 146 0.30 -0.56 18.47
N THR A 147 -0.54 0.33 17.95
CA THR A 147 -0.42 0.80 16.57
C THR A 147 0.88 1.55 16.35
N GLN A 148 1.33 2.37 17.30
CA GLN A 148 2.62 3.07 17.19
C GLN A 148 3.79 2.10 17.10
N PHE A 149 3.84 1.06 17.94
CA PHE A 149 4.89 0.05 17.90
C PHE A 149 4.90 -0.70 16.56
N PHE A 150 3.77 -1.29 16.18
CA PHE A 150 3.65 -2.09 14.96
C PHE A 150 3.90 -1.26 13.70
N THR A 151 3.40 -0.02 13.66
CA THR A 151 3.64 0.88 12.54
C THR A 151 5.10 1.26 12.45
N SER A 152 5.77 1.57 13.58
CA SER A 152 7.18 1.96 13.57
C SER A 152 8.06 0.81 13.04
N LEU A 153 7.84 -0.40 13.55
CA LEU A 153 8.52 -1.61 13.04
C LEU A 153 8.27 -1.78 11.53
N ASN A 154 7.01 -1.67 11.11
CA ASN A 154 6.64 -1.84 9.70
C ASN A 154 7.28 -0.77 8.80
N LEU A 155 7.37 0.48 9.25
CA LEU A 155 8.01 1.57 8.52
C LEU A 155 9.51 1.36 8.36
N TYR A 156 10.22 0.85 9.39
CA TYR A 156 11.63 0.50 9.26
C TYR A 156 11.86 -0.60 8.24
N LEU A 157 10.99 -1.63 8.26
CA LEU A 157 11.08 -2.73 7.30
C LEU A 157 10.78 -2.26 5.87
N LEU A 158 9.77 -1.41 5.69
CA LEU A 158 9.46 -0.80 4.39
C LEU A 158 10.59 0.10 3.90
N LEU A 159 11.23 0.86 4.79
CA LEU A 159 12.37 1.70 4.44
C LEU A 159 13.57 0.84 4.00
N ALA A 160 13.87 -0.24 4.71
CA ALA A 160 14.91 -1.19 4.31
C ALA A 160 14.61 -1.82 2.93
N LEU A 161 13.36 -2.20 2.69
CA LEU A 161 12.90 -2.72 1.40
C LEU A 161 13.04 -1.70 0.27
N ILE A 162 12.62 -0.45 0.49
CA ILE A 162 12.74 0.63 -0.49
C ILE A 162 14.21 0.85 -0.86
N LEU A 163 15.10 0.90 0.14
CA LEU A 163 16.54 1.04 -0.09
C LEU A 163 17.11 -0.15 -0.87
N LEU A 164 16.74 -1.38 -0.49
CA LEU A 164 17.19 -2.60 -1.16
C LEU A 164 16.74 -2.65 -2.62
N VAL A 165 15.46 -2.36 -2.89
CA VAL A 165 14.90 -2.34 -4.25
C VAL A 165 15.54 -1.22 -5.08
N THR A 166 15.73 -0.03 -4.50
CA THR A 166 16.38 1.09 -5.18
C THR A 166 17.83 0.75 -5.54
N ALA A 167 18.59 0.19 -4.60
CA ALA A 167 19.95 -0.25 -4.84
C ALA A 167 20.01 -1.33 -5.94
N TYR A 168 19.09 -2.30 -5.91
CA TYR A 168 18.99 -3.33 -6.94
C TYR A 168 18.74 -2.73 -8.34
N LEU A 169 17.79 -1.79 -8.45
CA LEU A 169 17.48 -1.12 -9.72
C LEU A 169 18.65 -0.28 -10.25
N ILE A 170 19.40 0.39 -9.36
CA ILE A 170 20.59 1.16 -9.74
C ILE A 170 21.71 0.22 -10.23
N LEU A 171 21.96 -0.86 -9.49
CA LEU A 171 23.00 -1.83 -9.84
C LEU A 171 22.74 -2.48 -11.20
N GLN A 172 21.47 -2.71 -11.57
CA GLN A 172 21.11 -3.21 -12.89
C GLN A 172 21.46 -2.27 -14.05
N GLN A 173 21.64 -0.97 -13.80
CA GLN A 173 22.01 0.01 -14.84
C GLN A 173 23.53 0.14 -15.03
N ILE A 174 24.34 -0.51 -14.19
CA ILE A 174 25.79 -0.42 -14.24
C ILE A 174 26.33 -1.63 -15.02
N ASP A 175 26.89 -1.38 -16.21
CA ASP A 175 27.40 -2.44 -17.10
C ASP A 175 28.65 -3.16 -16.56
N SER A 176 29.39 -2.54 -15.64
CA SER A 176 30.63 -3.07 -15.07
C SER A 176 30.57 -3.16 -13.55
N LEU A 177 29.94 -4.22 -13.06
CA LEU A 177 29.89 -4.49 -11.62
C LEU A 177 31.15 -5.23 -11.15
N PRO A 178 31.70 -4.88 -9.97
CA PRO A 178 32.78 -5.65 -9.35
C PRO A 178 32.37 -7.10 -9.11
N ILE A 179 33.33 -8.03 -9.21
CA ILE A 179 33.09 -9.49 -9.09
C ILE A 179 32.39 -9.84 -7.77
N LEU A 180 32.76 -9.19 -6.65
CA LEU A 180 32.09 -9.35 -5.35
C LEU A 180 30.59 -9.02 -5.39
N VAL A 181 30.19 -8.01 -6.16
CA VAL A 181 28.77 -7.63 -6.32
C VAL A 181 28.03 -8.65 -7.18
N LEU A 182 28.70 -9.18 -8.21
CA LEU A 182 28.16 -10.26 -9.03
C LEU A 182 27.87 -11.53 -8.22
N ASP A 183 28.79 -11.92 -7.35
CA ASP A 183 28.63 -13.11 -6.51
C ASP A 183 27.52 -12.94 -5.48
N VAL A 184 27.38 -11.75 -4.88
CA VAL A 184 26.25 -11.42 -4.01
C VAL A 184 24.93 -11.44 -4.77
N LEU A 185 24.86 -10.87 -5.98
CA LEU A 185 23.66 -10.89 -6.81
C LEU A 185 23.28 -12.33 -7.23
N ARG A 186 24.26 -13.19 -7.53
CA ARG A 186 24.03 -14.62 -7.81
C ARG A 186 23.55 -15.38 -6.58
N ALA A 187 24.15 -15.16 -5.42
CA ALA A 187 23.69 -15.76 -4.17
C ALA A 187 22.27 -15.30 -3.81
N LEU A 188 21.98 -14.02 -4.06
CA LEU A 188 20.64 -13.46 -3.91
C LEU A 188 19.67 -14.10 -4.90
N GLU A 189 20.11 -14.42 -6.13
CA GLU A 189 19.33 -15.14 -7.16
C GLU A 189 18.81 -16.50 -6.72
N VAL A 190 19.57 -17.23 -5.91
CA VAL A 190 19.16 -18.52 -5.34
C VAL A 190 18.09 -18.34 -4.25
N VAL A 191 18.10 -17.21 -3.56
CA VAL A 191 17.13 -16.83 -2.50
C VAL A 191 15.93 -16.02 -3.08
N LYS A 192 16.06 -15.54 -4.33
CA LYS A 192 15.39 -14.37 -4.94
C LYS A 192 13.88 -14.45 -5.00
N GLN A 193 13.32 -15.59 -5.37
CA GLN A 193 11.89 -15.62 -5.65
C GLN A 193 11.06 -15.66 -4.37
N TRP A 194 11.37 -16.58 -3.45
CA TRP A 194 10.58 -16.74 -2.24
C TRP A 194 10.95 -15.74 -1.15
N GLY A 195 12.23 -15.39 -1.02
CA GLY A 195 12.71 -14.44 -0.01
C GLY A 195 12.13 -13.03 -0.19
N LEU A 196 12.16 -12.50 -1.42
CA LEU A 196 11.60 -11.17 -1.70
C LEU A 196 10.08 -11.15 -1.58
N ILE A 197 9.39 -12.20 -2.05
CA ILE A 197 7.94 -12.32 -1.88
C ILE A 197 7.59 -12.34 -0.39
N PHE A 198 8.28 -13.16 0.42
CA PHE A 198 8.06 -13.22 1.86
C PHE A 198 8.33 -11.87 2.54
N LEU A 199 9.43 -11.22 2.16
CA LEU A 199 9.83 -9.94 2.73
C LEU A 199 8.84 -8.82 2.38
N ILE A 200 8.17 -8.87 1.23
CA ILE A 200 7.09 -7.93 0.84
C ILE A 200 5.75 -8.32 1.47
N LEU A 201 5.48 -9.62 1.63
CA LEU A 201 4.24 -10.10 2.27
C LEU A 201 4.19 -9.74 3.75
N LEU A 202 5.32 -9.75 4.45
CA LEU A 202 5.38 -9.39 5.87
C LEU A 202 4.84 -7.97 6.14
N PRO A 203 5.35 -6.88 5.53
CA PRO A 203 4.82 -5.54 5.78
C PRO A 203 3.40 -5.36 5.28
N LEU A 204 3.02 -6.07 4.22
CA LEU A 204 1.64 -6.08 3.73
C LEU A 204 0.71 -6.68 4.79
N ALA A 205 1.04 -7.84 5.33
CA ALA A 205 0.28 -8.53 6.37
C ALA A 205 0.17 -7.66 7.62
N MET A 206 1.28 -7.06 8.07
CA MET A 206 1.29 -6.12 9.20
C MET A 206 0.34 -4.94 8.97
N THR A 207 0.36 -4.36 7.75
CA THR A 207 -0.57 -3.28 7.38
C THR A 207 -2.02 -3.76 7.40
N MET A 208 -2.30 -4.95 6.88
CA MET A 208 -3.64 -5.53 6.91
C MET A 208 -4.13 -5.77 8.34
N THR A 209 -3.28 -6.28 9.23
CA THR A 209 -3.60 -6.47 10.65
C THR A 209 -3.94 -5.16 11.33
N LEU A 210 -3.18 -4.09 11.06
CA LEU A 210 -3.47 -2.75 11.57
C LEU A 210 -4.80 -2.21 11.07
N ILE A 211 -5.05 -2.30 9.75
CA ILE A 211 -6.32 -1.87 9.16
C ILE A 211 -7.50 -2.62 9.79
N TRP A 212 -7.37 -3.93 9.96
CA TRP A 212 -8.41 -4.74 10.57
C TRP A 212 -8.66 -4.33 12.02
N LYS A 213 -7.62 -4.23 12.86
CA LYS A 213 -7.76 -3.78 14.27
C LYS A 213 -8.40 -2.41 14.39
N ILE A 214 -7.95 -1.43 13.62
CA ILE A 214 -8.50 -0.06 13.63
C ILE A 214 -9.98 -0.07 13.25
N LYS A 215 -10.34 -0.85 12.22
CA LYS A 215 -11.71 -1.00 11.76
C LYS A 215 -12.61 -1.63 12.83
N GLU A 216 -12.16 -2.65 13.55
CA GLU A 216 -12.91 -3.28 14.66
C GLU A 216 -13.14 -2.29 15.80
N VAL A 217 -12.14 -1.50 16.20
CA VAL A 217 -12.31 -0.50 17.27
C VAL A 217 -13.28 0.61 16.85
N ILE A 218 -13.24 1.07 15.60
CA ILE A 218 -14.21 2.04 15.11
C ILE A 218 -15.62 1.44 15.13
N LEU A 219 -15.80 0.20 14.67
CA LEU A 219 -17.10 -0.48 14.71
C LEU A 219 -17.60 -0.63 16.16
N ALA A 220 -16.73 -1.03 17.09
CA ALA A 220 -17.06 -1.11 18.51
C ALA A 220 -17.46 0.26 19.08
N SER A 221 -16.80 1.36 18.69
CA SER A 221 -17.18 2.70 19.16
C SER A 221 -18.52 3.21 18.60
N VAL A 222 -18.94 2.70 17.43
CA VAL A 222 -20.15 3.13 16.71
C VAL A 222 -21.38 2.28 17.09
N PHE A 223 -21.17 0.99 17.33
CA PHE A 223 -22.23 0.00 17.60
C PHE A 223 -22.15 -0.62 19.00
N GLY A 224 -21.10 -0.33 19.76
CA GLY A 224 -20.97 -0.74 21.15
C GLY A 224 -22.02 -0.05 22.00
N THR A 225 -22.83 -0.86 22.66
CA THR A 225 -23.76 -0.43 23.70
C THR A 225 -22.99 -0.22 24.99
N GLU A 226 -22.38 0.97 25.14
CA GLU A 226 -22.08 1.55 26.46
C GLU A 226 -22.68 2.96 26.54
#